data_AF-A0A952LFT9-F1
#
_entry.id   AF-A0A952LFT9-F1
#
_cell.length_a   1.000
_cell.length_b   1.000
_cell.length_c   1.000
_cell.angle_alpha   90.00
_cell.angle_beta   90.00
_cell.angle_gamma   90.00
#
_symmetry.space_group_name_H-M   'P 1'
#
loop_
_entity.id
_entity.type
_entity.pdbx_description
1 polymer ?
#
loop_
_entity_poly.entity_id
_entity_poly.type
_entity_poly.pdbx_seq_one_letter_code
_entity_poly.pdbx_strand_id
1 'polypeptide(L)'
;MPKDVDILTDIEKENSNGVEFYHHSIISKIMILNEDERYLDSNLIYTFKISHLSYPINWDKHMKDAIFLQEKGCVLNYDVYLMLMELWEEIHSKKYGSKSKINLNTNNQSFFNGNVKRKYDHDWLHEQFAFYDRPLHESIRRDMNNPFPVKEKWDALSYEDKIKCALEECYVIAFERFSDFPYRIALIKSIKKLITTMTKGWFNLFLKENFKDLINFNDEHYKKVFSSLI
;
A
#
# COMPACT_ATOMS: atom_id res chain seq x y z
N MET A 1 -6.70 21.79 -20.75
CA MET A 1 -5.41 21.91 -20.02
C MET A 1 -5.66 21.57 -18.56
N PRO A 2 -4.68 20.97 -17.85
CA PRO A 2 -4.73 20.83 -16.39
C PRO A 2 -5.05 22.19 -15.75
N LYS A 3 -5.83 22.21 -14.66
CA LYS A 3 -6.24 23.44 -13.98
C LYS A 3 -5.21 23.91 -12.95
N ASP A 4 -4.24 23.07 -12.69
CA ASP A 4 -3.23 23.09 -11.64
C ASP A 4 -1.88 22.65 -12.24
N VAL A 5 -0.81 23.39 -11.93
CA VAL A 5 0.57 23.11 -12.33
C VAL A 5 1.41 22.92 -11.07
N ASP A 6 1.96 21.73 -10.89
CA ASP A 6 2.90 21.43 -9.81
C ASP A 6 4.33 21.68 -10.31
N ILE A 7 5.08 22.54 -9.63
CA ILE A 7 6.47 22.86 -9.95
C ILE A 7 7.37 22.36 -8.84
N LEU A 8 8.22 21.40 -9.18
CA LEU A 8 9.35 20.99 -8.34
C LEU A 8 10.46 22.04 -8.46
N THR A 9 10.94 22.57 -7.33
CA THR A 9 11.95 23.63 -7.29
C THR A 9 12.92 23.41 -6.13
N ASP A 10 14.17 23.82 -6.30
CA ASP A 10 15.20 23.86 -5.26
C ASP A 10 15.28 25.23 -4.56
N ILE A 11 14.39 26.14 -4.93
CA ILE A 11 14.20 27.45 -4.31
C ILE A 11 12.79 27.52 -3.72
N GLU A 12 12.69 27.96 -2.47
CA GLU A 12 11.42 28.23 -1.81
C GLU A 12 10.65 29.35 -2.52
N LYS A 13 9.42 29.06 -2.92
CA LYS A 13 8.52 29.98 -3.62
C LYS A 13 7.11 29.84 -3.07
N GLU A 14 6.38 30.95 -3.02
CA GLU A 14 4.98 30.94 -2.60
C GLU A 14 4.07 30.40 -3.70
N ASN A 15 3.07 29.60 -3.31
CA ASN A 15 2.03 29.13 -4.22
C ASN A 15 1.25 30.31 -4.80
N SER A 16 0.88 30.21 -6.07
CA SER A 16 0.09 31.23 -6.77
C SER A 16 -1.12 30.58 -7.46
N ASN A 17 -2.03 31.39 -8.01
CA ASN A 17 -3.27 30.88 -8.58
C ASN A 17 -3.04 29.80 -9.65
N GLY A 18 -3.29 28.55 -9.28
CA GLY A 18 -3.12 27.38 -10.15
C GLY A 18 -1.68 26.86 -10.27
N VAL A 19 -0.73 27.37 -9.47
CA VAL A 19 0.67 26.88 -9.45
C VAL A 19 1.09 26.57 -8.01
N GLU A 20 1.43 25.31 -7.77
CA GLU A 20 1.95 24.84 -6.48
C GLU A 20 3.45 24.57 -6.59
N PHE A 21 4.24 25.22 -5.74
CA PHE A 21 5.68 25.00 -5.67
C PHE A 21 5.99 24.00 -4.56
N TYR A 22 6.72 22.96 -4.92
CA TYR A 22 7.23 21.97 -3.98
C TYR A 22 8.74 22.18 -3.87
N HIS A 23 9.19 22.52 -2.67
CA HIS A 23 10.60 22.76 -2.36
C HIS A 23 11.11 21.78 -1.31
N HIS A 24 12.18 21.06 -1.64
CA HIS A 24 12.90 20.19 -0.72
C HIS A 24 14.30 19.85 -1.24
N SER A 25 15.27 19.64 -0.36
CA SER A 25 16.65 19.28 -0.74
C SER A 25 16.76 17.97 -1.55
N ILE A 26 15.77 17.08 -1.41
CA ILE A 26 15.65 15.83 -2.15
C ILE A 26 15.22 16.08 -3.60
N ILE A 27 14.46 17.15 -3.87
CA ILE A 27 13.96 17.44 -5.22
C ILE A 27 15.11 17.66 -6.19
N SER A 28 16.17 18.38 -5.78
CA SER A 28 17.35 18.56 -6.63
C SER A 28 17.99 17.23 -7.03
N LYS A 29 18.00 16.22 -6.14
CA LYS A 29 18.51 14.87 -6.45
C LYS A 29 17.62 14.16 -7.46
N ILE A 30 16.31 14.31 -7.34
CA ILE A 30 15.34 13.73 -8.28
C ILE A 30 15.46 14.40 -9.65
N MET A 31 15.64 15.72 -9.69
CA MET A 31 15.80 16.46 -10.95
C MET A 31 17.04 16.04 -11.72
N ILE A 32 18.14 15.66 -11.05
CA ILE A 32 19.33 15.11 -11.72
C ILE A 32 19.03 13.79 -12.43
N LEU A 33 18.07 13.02 -11.93
CA LEU A 33 17.66 11.74 -12.50
C LEU A 33 16.58 11.88 -13.58
N ASN A 34 16.11 13.10 -13.83
CA ASN A 34 15.09 13.40 -14.83
C ASN A 34 15.77 13.67 -16.18
N GLU A 35 15.31 13.01 -17.23
CA GLU A 35 15.86 13.14 -18.58
C GLU A 35 15.37 14.42 -19.28
N ASP A 36 14.10 14.80 -19.10
CA ASP A 36 13.52 16.00 -19.70
C ASP A 36 13.78 17.25 -18.82
N GLU A 37 14.20 18.37 -19.41
CA GLU A 37 14.52 19.59 -18.65
C GLU A 37 13.28 20.36 -18.15
N ARG A 38 12.09 20.02 -18.66
CA ARG A 38 10.85 20.78 -18.48
C ARG A 38 9.75 20.00 -17.78
N TYR A 39 9.66 18.70 -18.01
CA TYR A 39 8.63 17.83 -17.45
C TYR A 39 9.25 16.65 -16.73
N LEU A 40 8.56 16.14 -15.71
CA LEU A 40 8.98 14.87 -15.10
C LEU A 40 8.76 13.71 -16.05
N ASP A 41 9.73 12.80 -16.11
CA ASP A 41 9.62 11.57 -16.87
C ASP A 41 8.50 10.71 -16.33
N SER A 42 7.86 9.94 -17.22
CA SER A 42 6.71 9.10 -16.87
C SER A 42 6.98 8.10 -15.74
N ASN A 43 8.19 7.51 -15.70
CA ASN A 43 8.63 6.62 -14.60
C ASN A 43 8.77 7.36 -13.26
N LEU A 44 9.26 8.60 -13.28
CA LEU A 44 9.36 9.43 -12.08
C LEU A 44 7.96 9.84 -11.61
N ILE A 45 7.07 10.27 -12.52
CA ILE A 45 5.66 10.55 -12.18
C ILE A 45 5.03 9.32 -11.53
N TYR A 46 5.19 8.14 -12.12
CA TYR A 46 4.69 6.88 -11.55
C TYR A 46 5.22 6.66 -10.13
N THR A 47 6.53 6.85 -9.92
CA THR A 47 7.19 6.72 -8.61
C THR A 47 6.63 7.71 -7.57
N PHE A 48 6.34 8.95 -7.97
CA PHE A 48 5.64 9.92 -7.12
C PHE A 48 4.24 9.44 -6.74
N LYS A 49 3.46 8.93 -7.71
CA LYS A 49 2.11 8.42 -7.42
C LYS A 49 2.18 7.24 -6.44
N ILE A 50 3.07 6.27 -6.68
CA ILE A 50 3.21 5.07 -5.84
C ILE A 50 3.70 5.40 -4.42
N SER A 51 4.70 6.28 -4.27
CA SER A 51 5.20 6.68 -2.94
C SER A 51 4.10 7.37 -2.11
N HIS A 52 3.36 8.28 -2.72
CA HIS A 52 2.33 9.08 -2.03
C HIS A 52 1.13 8.24 -1.54
N LEU A 53 0.85 7.08 -2.16
CA LEU A 53 -0.24 6.17 -1.74
C LEU A 53 -0.14 5.68 -0.29
N SER A 54 1.04 5.79 0.34
CA SER A 54 1.18 5.51 1.77
C SER A 54 0.38 6.47 2.64
N TYR A 55 -0.02 7.64 2.16
CA TYR A 55 -0.79 8.62 2.90
C TYR A 55 -2.19 8.79 2.29
N PRO A 56 -3.25 8.98 3.09
CA PRO A 56 -4.62 9.04 2.59
C PRO A 56 -4.98 10.42 2.00
N ILE A 57 -4.07 11.01 1.22
CA ILE A 57 -4.22 12.32 0.60
C ILE A 57 -4.51 12.10 -0.88
N ASN A 58 -5.68 12.51 -1.37
CA ASN A 58 -6.10 12.30 -2.77
C ASN A 58 -5.90 10.86 -3.28
N TRP A 59 -6.01 9.88 -2.38
CA TRP A 59 -5.56 8.51 -2.59
C TRP A 59 -6.19 7.87 -3.84
N ASP A 60 -7.50 8.07 -4.03
CA ASP A 60 -8.22 7.47 -5.16
C ASP A 60 -7.81 8.09 -6.50
N LYS A 61 -7.39 9.38 -6.53
CA LYS A 61 -6.79 10.03 -7.70
C LYS A 61 -5.42 9.41 -7.98
N HIS A 62 -4.53 9.36 -6.98
CA HIS A 62 -3.19 8.82 -7.16
C HIS A 62 -3.19 7.35 -7.57
N MET A 63 -4.10 6.53 -7.03
CA MET A 63 -4.20 5.12 -7.40
C MET A 63 -4.66 4.96 -8.85
N LYS A 64 -5.64 5.76 -9.30
CA LYS A 64 -6.06 5.77 -10.71
C LYS A 64 -4.94 6.19 -11.64
N ASP A 65 -4.22 7.25 -11.30
CA ASP A 65 -3.05 7.71 -12.08
C ASP A 65 -1.96 6.64 -12.13
N ALA A 66 -1.66 5.99 -11.00
CA ALA A 66 -0.66 4.93 -10.91
C ALA A 66 -1.01 3.73 -11.79
N ILE A 67 -2.27 3.26 -11.75
CA ILE A 67 -2.76 2.18 -12.62
C ILE A 67 -2.62 2.57 -14.10
N PHE A 68 -3.03 3.79 -14.46
CA PHE A 68 -2.90 4.28 -15.84
C PHE A 68 -1.45 4.29 -16.31
N LEU A 69 -0.52 4.79 -15.50
CA LEU A 69 0.90 4.84 -15.83
C LEU A 69 1.50 3.43 -15.93
N GLN A 70 1.13 2.52 -15.02
CA GLN A 70 1.53 1.12 -15.08
C GLN A 70 1.04 0.44 -16.37
N GLU A 71 -0.20 0.69 -16.81
CA GLU A 71 -0.74 0.21 -18.09
C GLU A 71 -0.01 0.80 -19.30
N LYS A 72 0.64 1.95 -19.15
CA LYS A 72 1.53 2.53 -20.17
C LYS A 72 2.97 2.00 -20.11
N GLY A 73 3.25 1.04 -19.24
CA GLY A 73 4.56 0.42 -19.09
C GLY A 73 5.55 1.22 -18.25
N CYS A 74 5.07 2.20 -17.47
CA CYS A 74 5.93 2.90 -16.52
C CYS A 74 6.41 1.94 -15.42
N VAL A 75 7.66 2.10 -15.02
CA VAL A 75 8.32 1.28 -13.99
C VAL A 75 8.75 2.14 -12.80
N LEU A 76 8.73 1.54 -11.61
CA LEU A 76 9.15 2.21 -10.39
C LEU A 76 10.66 2.45 -10.40
N ASN A 77 11.08 3.68 -10.11
CA ASN A 77 12.46 3.93 -9.72
C ASN A 77 12.58 3.73 -8.20
N TYR A 78 13.22 2.63 -7.79
CA TYR A 78 13.27 2.24 -6.38
C TYR A 78 14.07 3.21 -5.51
N ASP A 79 15.17 3.77 -6.02
CA ASP A 79 15.99 4.72 -5.26
C ASP A 79 15.23 6.03 -5.03
N VAL A 80 14.56 6.54 -6.06
CA VAL A 80 13.68 7.71 -5.93
C VAL A 80 12.50 7.41 -5.01
N TYR A 81 11.92 6.20 -5.08
CA TYR A 81 10.86 5.79 -4.16
C TYR A 81 11.32 5.89 -2.70
N LEU A 82 12.50 5.39 -2.35
CA LEU A 82 13.04 5.47 -0.99
C LEU A 82 13.23 6.92 -0.54
N MET A 83 13.81 7.77 -1.39
CA MET A 83 13.97 9.20 -1.09
C MET A 83 12.62 9.90 -0.86
N LEU A 84 11.61 9.58 -1.67
CA LEU A 84 10.27 10.12 -1.52
C LEU A 84 9.58 9.61 -0.24
N MET A 85 9.77 8.35 0.13
CA MET A 85 9.22 7.83 1.38
C MET A 85 9.80 8.55 2.61
N GLU A 86 11.08 8.91 2.59
CA GLU A 86 11.70 9.75 3.63
C GLU A 86 11.09 11.17 3.65
N LEU A 87 10.97 11.79 2.48
CA LEU A 87 10.34 13.11 2.32
C LEU A 87 8.91 13.14 2.86
N TRP A 88 8.09 12.16 2.48
CA TRP A 88 6.70 12.11 2.91
C TRP A 88 6.56 11.85 4.41
N GLU A 89 7.50 11.12 5.01
CA GLU A 89 7.53 10.95 6.46
C GLU A 89 7.78 12.29 7.16
N GLU A 90 8.67 13.14 6.64
CA GLU A 90 8.90 14.48 7.17
C GLU A 90 7.65 15.38 7.05
N ILE A 91 7.04 15.40 5.86
CA ILE A 91 5.92 16.32 5.56
C ILE A 91 4.61 15.87 6.21
N HIS A 92 4.29 14.58 6.14
CA HIS A 92 2.93 14.09 6.41
C HIS A 92 2.77 13.38 7.77
N SER A 93 3.85 12.92 8.40
CA SER A 93 3.75 12.12 9.64
C SER A 93 3.08 12.86 10.80
N LYS A 94 3.23 14.19 10.89
CA LYS A 94 2.59 15.01 11.93
C LYS A 94 1.06 14.94 11.87
N LYS A 95 0.50 14.91 10.65
CA LYS A 95 -0.96 14.91 10.42
C LYS A 95 -1.55 13.51 10.32
N TYR A 96 -0.84 12.59 9.67
CA TYR A 96 -1.37 11.27 9.31
C TYR A 96 -0.74 10.11 10.10
N GLY A 97 0.19 10.42 11.01
CA GLY A 97 0.94 9.43 11.77
C GLY A 97 2.22 9.01 11.06
N SER A 98 3.24 8.76 11.87
CA SER A 98 4.56 8.30 11.41
C SER A 98 4.52 6.84 11.01
N LYS A 99 5.07 6.51 9.83
CA LYS A 99 5.24 5.14 9.35
C LYS A 99 6.26 4.36 10.17
N SER A 100 7.23 5.04 10.76
CA SER A 100 8.18 4.40 11.68
C SER A 100 7.49 3.75 12.88
N LYS A 101 6.38 4.35 13.35
CA LYS A 101 5.55 3.88 14.48
C LYS A 101 4.67 2.68 14.16
N ILE A 102 4.52 2.28 12.90
CA ILE A 102 3.88 1.01 12.55
C ILE A 102 4.83 -0.08 13.03
N ASN A 103 4.60 -0.56 14.25
CA ASN A 103 5.32 -1.67 14.80
C ASN A 103 4.62 -2.95 14.33
N LEU A 104 5.27 -3.67 13.42
CA LEU A 104 4.83 -5.02 13.11
C LEU A 104 5.12 -5.92 14.34
N ASN A 105 6.21 -5.65 15.07
CA ASN A 105 6.76 -6.42 16.21
C ASN A 105 6.00 -6.32 17.54
N THR A 106 4.70 -6.04 17.53
CA THR A 106 3.90 -6.09 18.77
C THR A 106 3.25 -7.45 18.92
N ASN A 107 3.49 -8.09 20.07
CA ASN A 107 2.86 -9.35 20.50
C ASN A 107 1.34 -9.31 20.22
N ASN A 108 0.78 -10.39 19.68
CA ASN A 108 -0.63 -10.52 19.24
C ASN A 108 -1.62 -9.83 20.21
N GLN A 109 -1.48 -10.01 21.53
CA GLN A 109 -2.36 -9.39 22.53
C GLN A 109 -2.37 -7.84 22.55
N SER A 110 -1.28 -7.18 22.16
CA SER A 110 -1.14 -5.71 22.19
C SER A 110 -1.48 -5.02 20.86
N PHE A 111 -1.29 -5.71 19.72
CA PHE A 111 -1.74 -5.23 18.39
C PHE A 111 -3.27 -5.28 18.25
N PHE A 112 -3.91 -6.19 18.99
CA PHE A 112 -5.33 -6.47 18.91
C PHE A 112 -6.22 -5.72 19.93
N ASN A 113 -5.63 -5.04 20.92
CA ASN A 113 -6.36 -4.23 21.92
C ASN A 113 -6.82 -2.84 21.43
N GLY A 114 -6.56 -2.48 20.17
CA GLY A 114 -7.17 -1.30 19.57
C GLY A 114 -8.67 -1.53 19.37
N ASN A 115 -9.50 -0.51 19.65
CA ASN A 115 -10.97 -0.29 19.56
C ASN A 115 -11.83 -1.04 18.49
N VAL A 116 -11.39 -2.14 17.91
CA VAL A 116 -12.09 -2.98 16.96
C VAL A 116 -12.77 -4.09 17.77
N LYS A 117 -14.10 -4.08 17.79
CA LYS A 117 -14.87 -5.19 18.34
C LYS A 117 -14.79 -6.36 17.37
N ARG A 118 -13.84 -7.28 17.58
CA ARG A 118 -13.72 -8.49 16.75
C ARG A 118 -14.77 -9.51 17.17
N LYS A 119 -15.58 -9.97 16.22
CA LYS A 119 -16.52 -11.10 16.38
C LYS A 119 -15.80 -12.45 16.33
N TYR A 120 -14.70 -12.53 15.58
CA TYR A 120 -13.90 -13.73 15.36
C TYR A 120 -12.43 -13.48 15.62
N ASP A 121 -11.71 -14.55 15.95
CA ASP A 121 -10.26 -14.53 16.06
C ASP A 121 -9.59 -14.28 14.70
N HIS A 122 -8.52 -13.50 14.69
CA HIS A 122 -7.82 -13.09 13.47
C HIS A 122 -7.14 -14.26 12.77
N ASP A 123 -6.45 -15.12 13.54
CA ASP A 123 -5.75 -16.27 13.00
C ASP A 123 -6.75 -17.33 12.50
N TRP A 124 -7.89 -17.48 13.18
CA TRP A 124 -8.99 -18.31 12.68
C TRP A 124 -9.55 -17.83 11.33
N LEU A 125 -9.67 -16.52 11.11
CA LEU A 125 -10.13 -15.98 9.83
C LEU A 125 -9.14 -16.29 8.70
N HIS A 126 -7.83 -16.29 8.96
CA HIS A 126 -6.84 -16.74 7.98
C HIS A 126 -7.09 -18.19 7.54
N GLU A 127 -7.46 -19.08 8.46
CA GLU A 127 -7.82 -20.46 8.11
C GLU A 127 -9.09 -20.54 7.23
N GLN A 128 -10.06 -19.64 7.41
CA GLN A 128 -11.27 -19.62 6.59
C GLN A 128 -11.01 -19.10 5.18
N PHE A 129 -10.11 -18.13 5.05
CA PHE A 129 -9.77 -17.48 3.78
C PHE A 129 -8.54 -18.09 3.09
N ALA A 130 -7.99 -19.18 3.61
CA ALA A 130 -6.83 -19.84 3.02
C ALA A 130 -7.12 -20.33 1.60
N PHE A 131 -6.16 -20.12 0.70
CA PHE A 131 -6.23 -20.62 -0.67
C PHE A 131 -5.83 -22.09 -0.81
N TYR A 132 -5.12 -22.62 0.18
CA TYR A 132 -4.65 -24.00 0.26
C TYR A 132 -5.10 -24.61 1.60
N ASP A 133 -4.64 -25.84 1.88
CA ASP A 133 -4.95 -26.54 3.14
C ASP A 133 -4.52 -25.75 4.40
N ARG A 134 -3.52 -24.87 4.25
CA ARG A 134 -3.04 -23.95 5.29
C ARG A 134 -2.88 -22.54 4.72
N PRO A 135 -3.04 -21.48 5.53
CA PRO A 135 -2.81 -20.11 5.11
C PRO A 135 -1.38 -19.91 4.58
N LEU A 136 -1.24 -19.23 3.45
CA LEU A 136 0.06 -18.94 2.84
C LEU A 136 0.95 -18.09 3.72
N HIS A 137 0.39 -17.23 4.57
CA HIS A 137 1.20 -16.42 5.48
C HIS A 137 2.07 -17.30 6.40
N GLU A 138 1.68 -18.54 6.69
CA GLU A 138 2.48 -19.47 7.51
C GLU A 138 3.80 -19.83 6.82
N SER A 139 3.77 -19.96 5.49
CA SER A 139 4.93 -20.34 4.69
C SER A 139 6.04 -19.29 4.69
N ILE A 140 5.70 -18.01 4.88
CA ILE A 140 6.65 -16.89 4.88
C ILE A 140 7.13 -16.50 6.28
N ARG A 141 6.56 -17.06 7.34
CA ARG A 141 7.00 -16.82 8.73
C ARG A 141 8.30 -17.56 9.03
N ARG A 142 9.09 -17.08 9.99
CA ARG A 142 10.29 -17.82 10.45
C ARG A 142 9.89 -19.14 11.11
N ASP A 143 8.91 -19.08 12.00
CA ASP A 143 8.29 -20.19 12.73
C ASP A 143 6.87 -19.76 13.17
N MET A 144 6.04 -20.70 13.63
CA MET A 144 4.64 -20.42 13.99
C MET A 144 4.47 -19.52 15.22
N ASN A 145 5.49 -19.40 16.07
CA ASN A 145 5.47 -18.49 17.23
C ASN A 145 5.91 -17.08 16.85
N ASN A 146 6.40 -16.89 15.62
CA ASN A 146 6.84 -15.62 15.10
C ASN A 146 5.93 -15.19 13.93
N PRO A 147 5.00 -14.25 14.15
CA PRO A 147 4.07 -13.83 13.11
C PRO A 147 4.75 -13.06 11.97
N PHE A 148 6.05 -12.75 12.04
CA PHE A 148 6.72 -11.91 11.06
C PHE A 148 7.07 -12.64 9.77
N PRO A 149 6.65 -12.07 8.62
CA PRO A 149 7.08 -12.56 7.34
C PRO A 149 8.56 -12.24 7.13
N VAL A 150 9.29 -13.23 6.63
CA VAL A 150 10.72 -13.17 6.29
C VAL A 150 10.83 -12.86 4.80
N LYS A 151 11.59 -11.82 4.45
CA LYS A 151 11.66 -11.33 3.07
C LYS A 151 12.19 -12.39 2.10
N GLU A 152 13.15 -13.18 2.54
CA GLU A 152 13.75 -14.25 1.73
C GLU A 152 12.72 -15.34 1.39
N LYS A 153 11.87 -15.70 2.35
CA LYS A 153 10.79 -16.67 2.12
C LYS A 153 9.69 -16.10 1.24
N TRP A 154 9.35 -14.83 1.43
CA TRP A 154 8.45 -14.10 0.54
C TRP A 154 8.98 -14.10 -0.89
N ASP A 155 10.25 -13.77 -1.08
CA ASP A 155 10.87 -13.66 -2.41
C ASP A 155 10.87 -14.99 -3.16
N ALA A 156 10.97 -16.11 -2.43
CA ALA A 156 10.88 -17.47 -2.96
C ALA A 156 9.46 -17.88 -3.43
N LEU A 157 8.41 -17.16 -3.03
CA LEU A 157 7.06 -17.43 -3.52
C LEU A 157 6.92 -17.08 -5.01
N SER A 158 6.08 -17.86 -5.70
CA SER A 158 5.62 -17.53 -7.04
C SER A 158 4.85 -16.20 -7.03
N TYR A 159 4.74 -15.53 -8.18
CA TYR A 159 3.93 -14.30 -8.26
C TYR A 159 2.47 -14.54 -7.84
N GLU A 160 1.89 -15.66 -8.29
CA GLU A 160 0.54 -16.06 -7.93
C GLU A 160 0.38 -16.27 -6.43
N ASP A 161 1.34 -16.93 -5.78
CA ASP A 161 1.29 -17.14 -4.32
C ASP A 161 1.53 -15.84 -3.55
N LYS A 162 2.31 -14.89 -4.08
CA LYS A 162 2.43 -13.54 -3.48
C LYS A 162 1.09 -12.81 -3.52
N ILE A 163 0.35 -12.89 -4.63
CA ILE A 163 -1.00 -12.32 -4.76
C ILE A 163 -1.95 -12.98 -3.76
N LYS A 164 -2.02 -14.32 -3.74
CA LYS A 164 -2.88 -15.08 -2.80
C LYS A 164 -2.54 -14.77 -1.34
N CYS A 165 -1.26 -14.79 -0.98
CA CYS A 165 -0.81 -14.46 0.38
C CYS A 165 -1.18 -13.03 0.79
N ALA A 166 -1.04 -12.05 -0.11
CA ALA A 166 -1.50 -10.69 0.16
C ALA A 166 -3.02 -10.60 0.29
N LEU A 167 -3.77 -11.36 -0.53
CA LEU A 167 -5.22 -11.40 -0.47
C LEU A 167 -5.76 -12.00 0.83
N GLU A 168 -5.12 -13.03 1.40
CA GLU A 168 -5.50 -13.59 2.72
C GLU A 168 -5.57 -12.48 3.78
N GLU A 169 -4.52 -11.69 3.93
CA GLU A 169 -4.50 -10.54 4.85
C GLU A 169 -5.57 -9.50 4.47
N CYS A 170 -5.74 -9.21 3.18
CA CYS A 170 -6.77 -8.28 2.72
C CYS A 170 -8.20 -8.76 3.03
N TYR A 171 -8.46 -10.06 2.96
CA TYR A 171 -9.76 -10.68 3.22
C TYR A 171 -10.09 -10.68 4.71
N VAL A 172 -9.12 -11.04 5.56
CA VAL A 172 -9.27 -10.95 7.01
C VAL A 172 -9.58 -9.51 7.42
N ILE A 173 -8.81 -8.53 6.94
CA ILE A 173 -9.05 -7.11 7.27
C ILE A 173 -10.37 -6.59 6.67
N ALA A 174 -10.75 -7.05 5.47
CA ALA A 174 -12.04 -6.73 4.87
C ALA A 174 -13.19 -7.20 5.76
N PHE A 175 -13.10 -8.43 6.27
CA PHE A 175 -14.13 -9.01 7.11
C PHE A 175 -14.16 -8.35 8.49
N GLU A 176 -13.02 -8.22 9.18
CA GLU A 176 -12.94 -7.65 10.53
C GLU A 176 -13.47 -6.22 10.65
N ARG A 177 -13.38 -5.42 9.57
CA ARG A 177 -13.57 -3.97 9.63
C ARG A 177 -14.62 -3.44 8.66
N PHE A 178 -14.95 -4.20 7.62
CA PHE A 178 -15.78 -3.74 6.51
C PHE A 178 -16.81 -4.79 6.07
N SER A 179 -17.17 -5.75 6.94
CA SER A 179 -18.21 -6.76 6.68
C SER A 179 -19.57 -6.17 6.32
N ASP A 180 -19.87 -4.95 6.79
CA ASP A 180 -21.13 -4.25 6.48
C ASP A 180 -21.19 -3.71 5.03
N PHE A 181 -20.11 -3.85 4.25
CA PHE A 181 -20.04 -3.44 2.85
C PHE A 181 -20.08 -4.66 1.92
N PRO A 182 -20.55 -4.50 0.66
CA PRO A 182 -20.37 -5.51 -0.37
C PRO A 182 -18.89 -5.93 -0.50
N TYR A 183 -18.63 -7.22 -0.68
CA TYR A 183 -17.28 -7.81 -0.61
C TYR A 183 -16.22 -7.05 -1.43
N ARG A 184 -16.55 -6.58 -2.65
CA ARG A 184 -15.61 -5.79 -3.47
C ARG A 184 -15.24 -4.45 -2.83
N ILE A 185 -16.21 -3.78 -2.23
CA ILE A 185 -16.00 -2.49 -1.54
C ILE A 185 -15.20 -2.73 -0.26
N ALA A 186 -15.51 -3.81 0.46
CA ALA A 186 -14.77 -4.23 1.65
C ALA A 186 -13.29 -4.51 1.33
N LEU A 187 -13.02 -5.23 0.24
CA LEU A 187 -11.66 -5.52 -0.25
C LEU A 187 -10.89 -4.25 -0.63
N ILE A 188 -11.48 -3.34 -1.39
CA ILE A 188 -10.82 -2.07 -1.75
C ILE A 188 -10.48 -1.26 -0.49
N LYS A 189 -11.42 -1.20 0.47
CA LYS A 189 -11.21 -0.52 1.75
C LYS A 189 -10.11 -1.19 2.58
N SER A 190 -10.03 -2.51 2.60
CA SER A 190 -9.00 -3.25 3.34
C SER A 190 -7.61 -3.03 2.75
N ILE A 191 -7.45 -3.12 1.43
CA ILE A 191 -6.17 -2.85 0.77
C ILE A 191 -5.72 -1.41 1.05
N LYS A 192 -6.62 -0.43 0.90
CA LYS A 192 -6.33 0.98 1.23
C LYS A 192 -5.92 1.13 2.70
N LYS A 193 -6.58 0.43 3.63
CA LYS A 193 -6.24 0.46 5.07
C LYS A 193 -4.87 -0.14 5.35
N LEU A 194 -4.56 -1.28 4.71
CA LEU A 194 -3.25 -1.94 4.80
C LEU A 194 -2.15 -1.01 4.30
N ILE A 195 -2.33 -0.41 3.12
CA ILE A 195 -1.36 0.51 2.52
C ILE A 195 -1.15 1.76 3.40
N THR A 196 -2.22 2.32 3.95
CA THR A 196 -2.17 3.63 4.62
C THR A 196 -1.87 3.57 6.10
N THR A 197 -2.12 2.45 6.79
CA THR A 197 -2.03 2.43 8.27
C THR A 197 -1.44 1.17 8.89
N MET A 198 -1.50 0.01 8.24
CA MET A 198 -1.16 -1.26 8.90
C MET A 198 0.17 -1.87 8.43
N THR A 199 0.65 -1.47 7.26
CA THR A 199 1.87 -2.06 6.66
C THR A 199 2.87 -0.97 6.27
N LYS A 200 4.13 -1.38 6.12
CA LYS A 200 5.25 -0.57 5.61
C LYS A 200 6.26 -1.44 4.86
N GLY A 201 7.25 -0.83 4.23
CA GLY A 201 8.35 -1.54 3.58
C GLY A 201 7.92 -2.32 2.32
N TRP A 202 8.54 -3.48 2.10
CA TRP A 202 8.40 -4.25 0.87
C TRP A 202 6.98 -4.81 0.65
N PHE A 203 6.28 -5.23 1.69
CA PHE A 203 4.91 -5.75 1.56
C PHE A 203 3.94 -4.61 1.20
N ASN A 204 4.14 -3.44 1.80
CA ASN A 204 3.39 -2.24 1.46
C ASN A 204 3.58 -1.81 0.01
N LEU A 205 4.83 -1.87 -0.49
CA LEU A 205 5.13 -1.59 -1.89
C LEU A 205 4.45 -2.62 -2.81
N PHE A 206 4.53 -3.91 -2.47
CA PHE A 206 3.86 -4.97 -3.23
C PHE A 206 2.35 -4.71 -3.36
N LEU A 207 1.66 -4.33 -2.29
CA LEU A 207 0.23 -4.00 -2.33
C LEU A 207 -0.08 -2.83 -3.28
N LYS A 208 0.80 -1.85 -3.37
CA LYS A 208 0.62 -0.68 -4.25
C LYS A 208 0.83 -1.05 -5.71
N GLU A 209 1.93 -1.73 -6.04
CA GLU A 209 2.27 -2.09 -7.42
C GLU A 209 1.31 -3.13 -8.00
N ASN A 210 0.71 -3.97 -7.16
CA ASN A 210 -0.17 -5.06 -7.59
C ASN A 210 -1.64 -4.78 -7.26
N PHE A 211 -2.00 -3.53 -6.97
CA PHE A 211 -3.36 -3.16 -6.57
C PHE A 211 -4.42 -3.63 -7.59
N LYS A 212 -4.15 -3.44 -8.89
CA LYS A 212 -5.07 -3.85 -9.97
C LYS A 212 -5.33 -5.35 -9.96
N ASP A 213 -4.30 -6.16 -9.75
CA ASP A 213 -4.42 -7.62 -9.75
C ASP A 213 -5.17 -8.09 -8.51
N LEU A 214 -4.90 -7.48 -7.34
CA LEU A 214 -5.61 -7.77 -6.09
C LEU A 214 -7.13 -7.53 -6.21
N ILE A 215 -7.55 -6.41 -6.81
CA ILE A 215 -8.99 -6.09 -6.91
C ILE A 215 -9.71 -6.86 -8.02
N ASN A 216 -8.97 -7.34 -9.03
CA ASN A 216 -9.52 -8.10 -10.15
C ASN A 216 -9.42 -9.61 -9.95
N PHE A 217 -8.75 -10.06 -8.89
CA PHE A 217 -8.65 -11.47 -8.55
C PHE A 217 -10.04 -12.06 -8.33
N ASN A 218 -10.41 -13.06 -9.14
CA ASN A 218 -11.71 -13.69 -9.05
C ASN A 218 -11.68 -14.89 -8.11
N ASP A 219 -11.99 -14.65 -6.84
CA ASP A 219 -12.11 -15.70 -5.84
C ASP A 219 -13.58 -15.94 -5.47
N GLU A 220 -14.15 -17.06 -5.92
CA GLU A 220 -15.50 -17.48 -5.53
C GLU A 220 -15.56 -18.01 -4.08
N HIS A 221 -14.47 -18.59 -3.58
CA HIS A 221 -14.37 -19.06 -2.20
C HIS A 221 -14.45 -17.89 -1.23
N TYR A 222 -13.67 -16.83 -1.45
CA TYR A 222 -13.76 -15.59 -0.67
C TYR A 222 -15.19 -15.04 -0.63
N LYS A 223 -15.85 -14.91 -1.79
CA LYS A 223 -17.24 -14.40 -1.86
C LYS A 223 -18.18 -15.24 -1.01
N LYS A 224 -18.07 -16.57 -1.11
CA LYS A 224 -18.90 -17.51 -0.36
C LYS A 224 -18.64 -17.40 1.14
N VAL A 225 -17.38 -17.45 1.58
CA VAL A 225 -17.01 -17.36 2.99
C VAL A 225 -17.44 -16.02 3.58
N PHE A 226 -17.13 -14.91 2.90
CA PHE A 226 -17.47 -13.56 3.34
C PHE A 226 -18.98 -13.39 3.55
N SER A 227 -19.80 -13.89 2.62
CA SER A 227 -21.27 -13.84 2.75
C SER A 227 -21.83 -14.80 3.80
N SER A 228 -21.16 -15.92 4.09
CA SER A 228 -21.65 -16.92 5.05
C SER A 228 -21.41 -16.57 6.53
N LEU A 229 -20.46 -15.67 6.80
CA LEU A 229 -20.04 -15.30 8.16
C LEU A 229 -20.70 -14.01 8.68
N ILE A 230 -21.39 -13.26 7.80
CA ILE A 230 -22.20 -12.09 8.14
C ILE A 230 -23.54 -12.56 8.70
#